data_AF-A0A0D0CH48-F1
#
_entry.id   AF-A0A0D0CH48-F1
#
_cell.length_a   1.000
_cell.length_b   1.000
_cell.length_c   1.000
_cell.angle_alpha   90.00
_cell.angle_beta   90.00
_cell.angle_gamma   90.00
#
_symmetry.space_group_name_H-M   'P 1'
#
loop_
_entity.id
_entity.type
_entity.pdbx_description
1 polymer ?
#
loop_
_entity_poly.entity_id
_entity_poly.type
_entity_poly.pdbx_seq_one_letter_code
_entity_poly.pdbx_strand_id
1 'polypeptide(L)' 'MRITWYDFCIGESGVTGLTIRRQPYTRVVGKTLVSFVSKDDMATRRVDTGNVDVAFNMPAFTAASLLLIRDVLAGGDKC' A
#
# COMPACT_ATOMS: atom_id res chain seq x y z
N MET A 1 14.64 -16.41 -15.27
CA MET A 1 13.86 -16.33 -14.02
C MET A 1 12.45 -16.83 -14.33
N ARG A 2 12.07 -18.00 -13.83
CA ARG A 2 10.79 -18.64 -14.12
C ARG A 2 9.86 -18.25 -12.99
N ILE A 3 8.90 -17.36 -13.24
CA ILE A 3 7.95 -16.87 -12.24
C ILE A 3 6.92 -17.98 -12.03
N THR A 4 6.91 -18.60 -10.85
CA THR A 4 5.84 -19.49 -10.42
C THR A 4 4.77 -18.66 -9.73
N TRP A 5 3.51 -18.89 -10.05
CA TRP A 5 2.37 -18.01 -9.74
C TRP A 5 2.00 -17.89 -8.24
N TYR A 6 2.91 -18.26 -7.33
CA TYR A 6 2.71 -18.26 -5.87
C TYR A 6 3.86 -17.58 -5.10
N ASP A 7 4.80 -16.91 -5.76
CA ASP A 7 6.03 -16.41 -5.11
C ASP A 7 5.86 -15.05 -4.40
N PHE A 8 4.75 -14.35 -4.65
CA PHE A 8 4.55 -12.99 -4.12
C PHE A 8 3.11 -12.72 -3.66
N CYS A 9 2.99 -11.93 -2.59
CA CYS A 9 1.72 -11.44 -2.06
C CYS A 9 1.74 -9.92 -1.97
N ILE A 10 0.60 -9.28 -2.21
CA ILE A 10 0.39 -7.87 -1.90
C ILE A 10 -0.62 -7.71 -0.78
N GLY A 11 -0.26 -6.90 0.22
CA GLY A 11 -1.11 -6.53 1.34
C GLY A 11 -1.25 -5.02 1.41
N GLU A 12 -2.45 -4.56 1.69
CA GLU A 12 -2.72 -3.15 1.96
C GLU A 12 -3.51 -3.04 3.27
N SER A 13 -3.08 -2.15 4.15
CA SER A 13 -3.81 -1.84 5.39
C SER A 13 -3.76 -0.35 5.67
N GLY A 14 -4.93 0.26 5.82
CA GLY A 14 -5.04 1.70 5.92
C GLY A 14 -6.44 2.22 6.16
N VAL A 15 -6.54 3.54 6.03
CA VAL A 15 -7.73 4.34 6.21
C VAL A 15 -7.97 5.13 4.93
N THR A 16 -8.93 4.65 4.14
CA THR A 16 -9.29 5.24 2.84
C THR A 16 -10.15 6.49 2.97
N GLY A 17 -10.84 6.69 4.08
CA GLY A 17 -11.73 7.84 4.29
C GLY A 17 -11.34 8.63 5.53
N LEU A 18 -12.31 9.38 6.05
CA LEU A 18 -12.16 10.03 7.34
C LEU A 18 -12.44 9.03 8.47
N THR A 19 -11.41 8.66 9.24
CA THR A 19 -11.63 7.96 10.52
C THR A 19 -11.58 8.98 11.67
N ILE A 20 -12.74 9.23 12.29
CA ILE A 20 -12.84 9.89 13.58
C ILE A 20 -13.22 8.82 14.59
N ARG A 21 -12.24 8.38 15.38
CA ARG A 21 -12.56 7.78 16.68
C ARG A 21 -12.56 8.93 17.69
N ARG A 22 -13.60 9.02 18.52
CA ARG A 22 -13.75 10.07 19.55
C ARG A 22 -12.46 10.22 20.37
N GLN A 23 -12.23 11.38 21.00
CA GLN A 23 -11.06 11.55 21.88
C GLN A 23 -10.90 10.36 22.85
N PRO A 24 -9.68 9.84 23.06
CA PRO A 24 -8.37 10.42 22.73
C PRO A 24 -7.79 10.04 21.35
N TYR A 25 -8.56 9.42 20.45
CA TYR A 25 -7.98 8.88 19.21
C TYR A 25 -7.72 9.96 18.15
N THR A 26 -6.60 9.82 17.43
CA THR A 26 -6.17 10.75 16.36
C THR A 26 -7.02 10.59 15.10
N ARG A 27 -7.36 11.72 14.47
CA ARG A 27 -7.98 11.75 13.14
C ARG A 27 -6.97 11.25 12.09
N VAL A 28 -7.30 10.17 11.39
CA VAL A 28 -6.51 9.63 10.28
C VAL A 28 -7.32 9.74 9.00
N VAL A 29 -6.68 10.20 7.93
CA VAL A 29 -7.32 10.51 6.64
C VAL A 29 -6.38 10.09 5.52
N GLY A 30 -6.86 9.22 4.63
CA GLY A 30 -6.16 8.93 3.37
C GLY A 30 -4.76 8.35 3.54
N LYS A 31 -4.55 7.47 4.53
CA LYS A 31 -3.24 6.85 4.79
C LYS A 31 -3.31 5.36 4.63
N THR A 32 -2.37 4.77 3.91
CA THR A 32 -2.25 3.32 3.82
C THR A 32 -0.78 2.90 3.83
N LEU A 33 -0.55 1.66 4.28
CA LEU A 33 0.71 0.97 4.10
C LEU A 33 0.47 -0.16 3.11
N VAL A 34 1.26 -0.16 2.04
CA VAL A 34 1.29 -1.23 1.05
C VAL A 34 2.54 -2.07 1.30
N SER A 35 2.39 -3.38 1.29
CA SER A 35 3.49 -4.34 1.38
C SER A 35 3.45 -5.29 0.19
N PHE A 36 4.59 -5.49 -0.46
CA PHE A 36 4.79 -6.53 -1.46
C PHE A 36 5.82 -7.52 -0.91
N VAL A 37 5.40 -8.76 -0.73
CA VAL A 37 6.13 -9.75 0.06
C VAL A 37 6.50 -10.92 -0.84
N SER A 38 7.74 -11.35 -0.77
CA SER A 38 8.20 -12.61 -1.35
C SER A 38 8.46 -13.65 -0.26
N LYS A 39 8.91 -14.84 -0.64
CA LYS A 39 9.38 -15.83 0.34
C LYS A 39 10.63 -15.34 1.10
N ASP A 40 11.46 -14.51 0.47
CA ASP A 40 12.83 -14.26 0.93
C ASP A 40 13.00 -12.87 1.57
N ASP A 41 12.18 -11.87 1.20
CA ASP A 41 12.25 -10.51 1.74
C ASP A 41 10.88 -9.77 1.57
N MET A 42 10.82 -8.45 1.80
CA MET A 42 9.60 -7.63 1.67
C MET A 42 9.91 -6.18 1.29
N ALA A 43 9.12 -5.64 0.35
CA ALA A 43 9.03 -4.21 0.03
C ALA A 43 7.84 -3.57 0.76
N THR A 44 8.00 -2.34 1.26
CA THR A 44 6.87 -1.57 1.80
C THR A 44 6.84 -0.14 1.30
N ARG A 45 5.64 0.42 1.17
CA ARG A 45 5.42 1.81 0.76
C ARG A 45 4.31 2.43 1.58
N ARG A 46 4.62 3.55 2.23
CA ARG A 46 3.62 4.38 2.89
C ARG A 46 3.04 5.35 1.88
N VAL A 47 1.73 5.43 1.83
CA VAL A 47 0.99 6.35 0.98
C VAL A 47 0.15 7.25 1.87
N ASP A 48 0.23 8.56 1.64
CA ASP A 48 -0.52 9.57 2.39
C ASP A 48 -1.10 10.56 1.38
N THR A 49 -2.39 10.49 1.13
CA THR A 49 -3.09 11.40 0.22
C THR A 49 -3.65 12.62 0.95
N GLY A 50 -3.78 12.55 2.29
CA GLY A 50 -4.44 13.58 3.09
C GLY A 50 -5.90 13.87 2.73
N ASN A 51 -6.52 13.08 1.83
CA ASN A 51 -7.85 13.34 1.28
C ASN A 51 -8.91 12.53 2.05
N VAL A 52 -10.08 13.11 2.30
CA VAL A 52 -11.22 12.42 2.95
C VAL A 52 -12.06 11.60 1.98
N ASP A 53 -11.95 11.86 0.69
CA ASP A 53 -12.74 11.20 -0.35
C ASP A 53 -12.21 9.78 -0.62
N VAL A 54 -13.06 8.80 -0.28
CA VAL A 54 -12.80 7.38 -0.49
C VAL A 54 -12.65 7.06 -1.98
N ALA A 55 -13.45 7.69 -2.85
CA ALA A 55 -13.43 7.44 -4.28
C ALA A 55 -12.14 7.96 -4.94
N PHE A 56 -11.53 8.99 -4.37
CA PHE A 56 -10.20 9.45 -4.77
C PHE A 56 -9.08 8.54 -4.23
N ASN A 57 -9.20 8.09 -2.98
CA ASN A 57 -8.13 7.36 -2.30
C ASN A 57 -7.99 5.90 -2.76
N MET A 58 -9.08 5.18 -3.02
CA MET A 58 -9.00 3.77 -3.47
C MET A 58 -8.17 3.61 -4.75
N PRO A 59 -8.38 4.42 -5.82
CA PRO A 59 -7.54 4.36 -7.01
C PRO A 59 -6.09 4.79 -6.74
N ALA A 60 -5.87 5.80 -5.89
CA ALA A 60 -4.52 6.27 -5.56
C ALA A 60 -3.70 5.19 -4.83
N PHE A 61 -4.30 4.46 -3.89
CA PHE A 61 -3.66 3.36 -3.19
C PHE A 61 -3.38 2.19 -4.13
N THR A 62 -4.34 1.85 -5.00
CA THR A 62 -4.16 0.83 -6.03
C THR A 62 -3.00 1.18 -6.99
N ALA A 63 -2.91 2.44 -7.43
CA ALA A 63 -1.82 2.90 -8.27
C ALA A 63 -0.47 2.78 -7.57
N ALA A 64 -0.39 3.18 -6.29
CA ALA A 64 0.82 3.04 -5.49
C ALA A 64 1.26 1.58 -5.32
N SER A 65 0.30 0.68 -5.16
CA SER A 65 0.50 -0.78 -5.11
C SER A 65 1.11 -1.32 -6.40
N LEU A 66 0.55 -0.95 -7.55
CA LEU A 66 1.09 -1.35 -8.86
C LEU A 66 2.48 -0.77 -9.12
N LEU A 67 2.73 0.47 -8.69
CA LEU A 67 4.05 1.09 -8.78
C LEU A 67 5.08 0.37 -7.92
N LEU A 68 4.72 -0.05 -6.69
CA LEU A 68 5.62 -0.82 -5.84
C LEU A 68 5.97 -2.16 -6.49
N ILE A 69 4.99 -2.89 -7.02
CA ILE A 69 5.23 -4.14 -7.76
C ILE A 69 6.19 -3.90 -8.92
N ARG A 70 5.95 -2.86 -9.72
CA ARG A 70 6.83 -2.51 -10.86
C ARG A 70 8.26 -2.23 -10.40
N ASP A 71 8.43 -1.37 -9.41
CA ASP A 71 9.74 -0.90 -8.94
C ASP A 71 10.56 -2.07 -8.40
N VAL A 72 9.90 -2.96 -7.66
CA VAL A 72 10.49 -4.18 -7.12
C VAL A 72 10.89 -5.15 -8.23
N LEU A 73 9.99 -5.44 -9.18
CA LEU A 73 10.29 -6.35 -10.30
C LEU A 73 11.37 -5.79 -11.26
N ALA A 74 11.55 -4.46 -11.29
CA ALA A 74 12.62 -3.80 -12.02
C ALA A 74 13.96 -3.78 -11.26
N GLY A 75 14.00 -4.26 -10.01
CA GLY A 75 15.18 -4.21 -9.13
C GLY A 75 15.46 -2.84 -8.52
N GLY A 76 14.50 -1.92 -8.58
CA GLY A 76 14.59 -0.56 -8.02
C GLY A 76 14.29 -0.49 -6.51
N ASP A 77 13.48 -1.43 -5.99
CA ASP A 77 13.19 -1.60 -4.57
C ASP A 77 13.47 -3.06 -4.14
N LYS A 78 13.79 -3.28 -2.85
CA LYS A 78 13.99 -4.64 -2.28
C LYS A 78 12.66 -5.38 -2.10
N CYS A 79 12.69 -6.71 -2.10
CA CYS A 79 11.51 -7.58 -2.25
C CYS A 79 11.55 -8.80 -1.39
#